data_AF-A0A7S0PGU3-F1
#
_entry.id   AF-A0A7S0PGU3-F1
#
_cell.length_a   1.000
_cell.length_b   1.000
_cell.length_c   1.000
_cell.angle_alpha   90.00
_cell.angle_beta   90.00
_cell.angle_gamma   90.00
#
_symmetry.space_group_name_H-M   'P 1'
#
loop_
_entity.id
_entity.type
_entity.pdbx_description
1 polymer ?
#
loop_
_entity_poly.entity_id
_entity_poly.type
_entity_poly.pdbx_seq_one_letter_code
_entity_poly.pdbx_strand_id
1 'polypeptide(L)'
;MADSTRAAQRIPIGVQPVPLPGHAVGEEGLRVEFHATRFARKLGPEPLEAGLAERWDEKRKANPRLFNGSKFRWAGWDEPGAPGEKLAMRLGLSSYRMFQGTNAAPCALELVNYGIGSHSDPGACMGNALGIGMAVLCTDGRLLFIRRSQHVGEARGLVDLIGGHSEPSAAGLAPAMLLDDDEVPVGWAPSPRLRPLHAPAAAEACPPASANAAARRELFASALDEVVEEMNLRRDALGPPLLLGTSCNFTTGGRVALAFVVPFAGSADDAVRRYREVPAEAFESTAMLHLPAQEVLDAVQRAGGREADDTAGWATTADGAGRASEVAEAIVGAAEPGTWRPVFELALHGAVETPSACPAGDSGEVADAAPAPGPKSLQPSQIAPACMAALVLFALAAEAHGGVDGLQAAIRATSSA
;
A
#
# COMPACT_ATOMS: atom_id res chain seq x y z
N MET A 1 -46.95 16.63 -19.65
CA MET A 1 -46.47 15.28 -19.30
C MET A 1 -45.31 14.98 -20.23
N ALA A 2 -44.08 15.21 -19.76
CA ALA A 2 -42.87 14.91 -20.51
C ALA A 2 -42.10 13.86 -19.71
N ASP A 3 -41.77 12.79 -20.41
CA ASP A 3 -41.33 11.50 -19.92
C ASP A 3 -39.96 11.58 -19.23
N SER A 4 -39.89 11.05 -18.01
CA SER A 4 -38.70 11.03 -17.17
C SER A 4 -37.85 9.80 -17.50
N THR A 5 -37.04 9.90 -18.55
CA THR A 5 -35.89 9.01 -18.72
C THR A 5 -34.64 9.77 -18.33
N ARG A 6 -34.31 9.72 -17.02
CA ARG A 6 -32.97 10.03 -16.53
C ARG A 6 -32.02 9.02 -17.20
N ALA A 7 -31.36 9.43 -18.27
CA ALA A 7 -30.15 8.77 -18.71
C ALA A 7 -29.19 8.78 -17.51
N ALA A 8 -28.91 7.60 -16.96
CA ALA A 8 -27.86 7.43 -15.96
C ALA A 8 -26.56 7.94 -16.60
N GLN A 9 -26.10 9.11 -16.16
CA GLN A 9 -24.80 9.64 -16.55
C GLN A 9 -23.76 8.65 -16.08
N ARG A 10 -23.18 7.93 -17.05
CA ARG A 10 -22.03 7.06 -16.85
C ARG A 10 -20.93 7.89 -16.20
N ILE A 11 -20.49 7.46 -15.03
CA ILE A 11 -19.40 8.06 -14.28
C ILE A 11 -18.12 7.68 -15.03
N PRO A 12 -17.39 8.60 -15.67
CA PRO A 12 -15.99 8.36 -15.93
C PRO A 12 -15.32 8.56 -14.58
N ILE A 13 -15.30 7.52 -13.74
CA ILE A 13 -14.26 7.46 -12.72
C ILE A 13 -13.00 7.47 -13.57
N GLY A 14 -12.20 8.51 -13.47
CA GLY A 14 -10.84 8.49 -14.01
C GLY A 14 -10.14 7.35 -13.32
N VAL A 15 -10.27 6.15 -13.89
CA VAL A 15 -9.41 4.98 -13.75
C VAL A 15 -8.02 5.58 -13.83
N GLN A 16 -7.35 5.77 -12.71
CA GLN A 16 -5.95 6.18 -12.68
C GLN A 16 -5.18 4.88 -12.97
N PRO A 17 -4.72 4.62 -14.20
CA PRO A 17 -4.01 3.39 -14.48
C PRO A 17 -2.55 3.63 -14.10
N VAL A 18 -2.02 2.97 -13.07
CA VAL A 18 -0.57 3.03 -12.79
C VAL A 18 -0.01 1.68 -12.32
N PRO A 19 1.02 1.10 -12.96
CA PRO A 19 1.51 1.19 -14.35
C PRO A 19 1.11 -0.03 -15.19
N LEU A 20 1.59 -0.06 -16.45
CA LEU A 20 1.66 -1.21 -17.35
C LEU A 20 1.82 -2.55 -16.59
N PRO A 21 0.84 -3.45 -16.71
CA PRO A 21 0.86 -4.75 -16.05
C PRO A 21 2.14 -5.55 -16.35
N GLY A 22 2.72 -6.16 -15.32
CA GLY A 22 3.64 -7.29 -15.47
C GLY A 22 5.14 -7.03 -15.31
N HIS A 23 5.64 -5.80 -15.16
CA HIS A 23 7.08 -5.60 -15.01
C HIS A 23 7.45 -4.95 -13.68
N ALA A 24 8.04 -5.75 -12.79
CA ALA A 24 8.59 -5.23 -11.54
C ALA A 24 9.63 -4.12 -11.84
N VAL A 25 9.50 -2.98 -11.16
CA VAL A 25 10.29 -1.76 -11.40
C VAL A 25 11.24 -1.52 -10.22
N GLY A 26 12.55 -1.55 -10.49
CA GLY A 26 13.56 -1.11 -9.52
C GLY A 26 13.63 0.42 -9.40
N GLU A 27 14.38 0.93 -8.42
CA GLU A 27 14.44 2.36 -8.10
C GLU A 27 14.75 3.24 -9.32
N GLU A 28 15.74 2.87 -10.13
CA GLU A 28 16.14 3.64 -11.31
C GLU A 28 15.11 3.63 -12.44
N GLY A 29 14.18 2.68 -12.46
CA GLY A 29 13.08 2.65 -13.41
C GLY A 29 11.91 3.57 -13.03
N LEU A 30 11.95 4.17 -11.85
CA LEU A 30 10.94 5.11 -11.35
C LEU A 30 11.41 6.56 -11.49
N ARG A 31 10.67 7.37 -12.24
CA ARG A 31 10.74 8.83 -12.18
C ARG A 31 9.76 9.36 -11.15
N VAL A 32 10.22 10.26 -10.29
CA VAL A 32 9.37 11.04 -9.39
C VAL A 32 9.46 12.51 -9.76
N GLU A 33 8.32 13.17 -9.89
CA GLU A 33 8.21 14.63 -9.87
C GLU A 33 7.55 15.03 -8.56
N PHE A 34 8.36 15.47 -7.61
CA PHE A 34 7.90 15.96 -6.32
C PHE A 34 7.76 17.48 -6.34
N HIS A 35 6.61 17.98 -5.88
CA HIS A 35 6.42 19.40 -5.67
C HIS A 35 5.42 19.67 -4.52
N ALA A 36 5.92 20.24 -3.43
CA ALA A 36 5.14 20.42 -2.20
C ALA A 36 3.83 21.19 -2.39
N THR A 37 3.82 22.27 -3.20
CA THR A 37 2.62 23.11 -3.41
C THR A 37 1.85 22.82 -4.70
N ARG A 38 2.53 22.65 -5.85
CA ARG A 38 1.89 22.35 -7.15
C ARG A 38 1.03 21.08 -7.11
N PHE A 39 1.49 20.07 -6.39
CA PHE A 39 0.80 18.79 -6.24
C PHE A 39 0.11 18.64 -4.87
N ALA A 40 -0.06 19.75 -4.15
CA ALA A 40 -0.83 19.78 -2.91
C ALA A 40 -2.33 19.55 -3.18
N ARG A 41 -3.02 19.17 -2.11
CA ARG A 41 -4.48 19.13 -2.07
C ARG A 41 -5.04 20.54 -2.29
N LYS A 42 -6.09 20.65 -3.10
CA LYS A 42 -6.90 21.88 -3.24
C LYS A 42 -7.92 21.97 -2.11
N LEU A 43 -8.34 23.18 -1.75
CA LEU A 43 -9.42 23.36 -0.78
C LEU A 43 -10.74 22.85 -1.37
N GLY A 44 -11.48 22.10 -0.57
CA GLY A 44 -12.87 21.75 -0.79
C GLY A 44 -13.81 22.89 -0.37
N PRO A 45 -15.13 22.61 -0.34
CA PRO A 45 -16.13 23.60 0.04
C PRO A 45 -16.04 23.96 1.53
N GLU A 46 -16.35 25.21 1.84
CA GLU A 46 -16.10 25.85 3.15
C GLU A 46 -16.67 25.09 4.38
N PRO A 47 -17.87 24.48 4.34
CA PRO A 47 -18.36 23.68 5.46
C PRO A 47 -17.56 22.40 5.71
N LEU A 48 -17.03 21.78 4.65
CA LEU A 48 -16.25 20.54 4.78
C LEU A 48 -14.81 20.82 5.22
N GLU A 49 -14.23 21.92 4.76
CA GLU A 49 -12.90 22.38 5.16
C GLU A 49 -12.87 22.81 6.63
N ALA A 50 -13.86 23.59 7.07
CA ALA A 50 -13.96 24.06 8.45
C ALA A 50 -13.98 22.89 9.46
N GLY A 51 -14.66 21.78 9.12
CA GLY A 51 -14.76 20.62 10.00
C GLY A 51 -13.50 19.72 10.05
N LEU A 52 -12.44 19.98 9.28
CA LEU A 52 -11.27 19.09 9.26
C LEU A 52 -10.56 19.03 10.61
N ALA A 53 -10.39 20.18 11.26
CA ALA A 53 -9.74 20.26 12.56
C ALA A 53 -10.55 19.52 13.64
N GLU A 54 -11.85 19.73 13.66
CA GLU A 54 -12.77 19.07 14.59
C GLU A 54 -12.73 17.54 14.42
N ARG A 55 -12.80 17.03 13.18
CA ARG A 55 -12.70 15.58 12.90
C ARG A 55 -11.40 14.96 13.40
N TRP A 56 -10.29 15.70 13.32
CA TRP A 56 -9.01 15.25 13.86
C TRP A 56 -9.02 15.21 15.38
N ASP A 57 -9.54 16.27 16.03
CA ASP A 57 -9.63 16.34 17.49
C ASP A 57 -10.53 15.26 18.07
N GLU A 58 -11.65 14.95 17.43
CA GLU A 58 -12.52 13.83 17.79
C GLU A 58 -11.79 12.49 17.72
N LYS A 59 -11.01 12.24 16.65
CA LYS A 59 -10.21 11.02 16.52
C LYS A 59 -9.11 10.93 17.57
N ARG A 60 -8.44 12.03 17.91
CA ARG A 60 -7.44 12.07 19.00
C ARG A 60 -8.08 11.80 20.36
N LYS A 61 -9.26 12.37 20.64
CA LYS A 61 -10.03 12.10 21.86
C LYS A 61 -10.42 10.63 21.97
N ALA A 62 -10.81 9.99 20.86
CA ALA A 62 -11.17 8.58 20.82
C ALA A 62 -9.95 7.63 20.90
N ASN A 63 -8.79 8.06 20.40
CA ASN A 63 -7.54 7.30 20.45
C ASN A 63 -6.36 8.24 20.79
N PRO A 64 -6.01 8.40 22.08
CA PRO A 64 -4.92 9.26 22.51
C PRO A 64 -3.53 8.85 22.02
N ARG A 65 -3.37 7.64 21.48
CA ARG A 65 -2.11 7.19 20.85
C ARG A 65 -1.92 7.71 19.43
N LEU A 66 -2.94 8.38 18.86
CA LEU A 66 -2.91 8.89 17.50
C LEU A 66 -2.08 10.18 17.43
N PHE A 67 -1.06 10.19 16.60
CA PHE A 67 -0.23 11.36 16.31
C PHE A 67 -0.31 11.70 14.81
N ASN A 68 0.04 12.94 14.45
CA ASN A 68 0.11 13.36 13.05
C ASN A 68 1.49 13.03 12.46
N GLY A 69 1.56 12.72 11.18
CA GLY A 69 2.80 12.41 10.47
C GLY A 69 2.76 12.91 9.03
N SER A 70 3.92 13.28 8.49
CA SER A 70 4.02 13.75 7.10
C SER A 70 3.82 12.58 6.14
N LYS A 71 3.15 12.82 5.00
CA LYS A 71 2.92 11.79 3.98
C LYS A 71 3.16 12.36 2.59
N PHE A 72 3.70 11.56 1.68
CA PHE A 72 3.63 11.91 0.26
C PHE A 72 2.16 11.94 -0.17
N ARG A 73 1.76 12.96 -0.93
CA ARG A 73 0.45 13.01 -1.58
C ARG A 73 0.53 12.35 -2.95
N TRP A 74 -0.33 11.38 -3.22
CA TRP A 74 -0.55 10.93 -4.59
C TRP A 74 -1.27 12.03 -5.40
N ALA A 75 -0.59 12.59 -6.41
CA ALA A 75 -1.17 13.59 -7.30
C ALA A 75 -1.42 13.05 -8.72
N GLY A 76 -0.82 11.92 -9.07
CA GLY A 76 -1.06 11.23 -10.34
C GLY A 76 0.21 10.63 -10.89
N TRP A 77 0.15 10.28 -12.17
CA TRP A 77 1.23 9.70 -12.94
C TRP A 77 1.29 10.35 -14.31
N ASP A 78 2.38 10.09 -15.03
CA ASP A 78 2.57 10.48 -16.42
C ASP A 78 3.12 9.28 -17.22
N GLU A 79 2.94 9.31 -18.53
CA GLU A 79 3.61 8.34 -19.41
C GLU A 79 5.13 8.42 -19.26
N PRO A 80 5.85 7.27 -19.27
CA PRO A 80 7.30 7.26 -19.22
C PRO A 80 7.92 8.07 -20.36
N GLY A 81 8.73 9.06 -20.02
CA GLY A 81 9.24 10.05 -20.99
C GLY A 81 10.61 9.74 -21.60
N ALA A 82 11.34 8.78 -21.04
CA ALA A 82 12.73 8.49 -21.41
C ALA A 82 13.00 6.98 -21.57
N PRO A 83 13.96 6.58 -22.44
CA PRO A 83 14.39 5.19 -22.52
C PRO A 83 14.90 4.68 -21.17
N GLY A 84 14.31 3.58 -20.68
CA GLY A 84 14.63 2.98 -19.37
C GLY A 84 13.73 3.42 -18.22
N GLU A 85 12.97 4.51 -18.39
CA GLU A 85 11.89 4.88 -17.47
C GLU A 85 10.72 3.91 -17.69
N LYS A 86 10.29 3.24 -16.62
CA LYS A 86 9.16 2.31 -16.65
C LYS A 86 7.90 2.94 -16.06
N LEU A 87 8.06 3.94 -15.20
CA LEU A 87 6.96 4.61 -14.50
C LEU A 87 7.36 6.03 -14.10
N ALA A 88 6.43 6.99 -14.23
CA ALA A 88 6.55 8.33 -13.69
C ALA A 88 5.41 8.67 -12.73
N MET A 89 5.74 9.21 -11.55
CA MET A 89 4.79 9.59 -10.51
C MET A 89 4.91 11.08 -10.17
N ARG A 90 3.76 11.73 -9.94
CA ARG A 90 3.67 13.09 -9.42
C ARG A 90 3.28 13.04 -7.96
N LEU A 91 4.15 13.56 -7.09
CA LEU A 91 3.99 13.51 -5.65
C LEU A 91 3.95 14.91 -5.03
N GLY A 92 2.96 15.12 -4.18
CA GLY A 92 2.85 16.33 -3.36
C GLY A 92 3.11 16.05 -1.89
N LEU A 93 2.68 16.98 -1.05
CA LEU A 93 2.78 16.88 0.39
C LEU A 93 1.38 16.74 1.02
N SER A 94 1.27 15.83 1.98
CA SER A 94 0.08 15.53 2.76
C SER A 94 0.45 15.23 4.21
N SER A 95 -0.53 14.86 5.00
CA SER A 95 -0.33 14.38 6.37
C SER A 95 -1.37 13.34 6.73
N TYR A 96 -1.09 12.57 7.78
CA TYR A 96 -2.05 11.62 8.32
C TYR A 96 -3.32 12.33 8.81
N ARG A 97 -3.19 13.52 9.42
CA ARG A 97 -4.33 14.38 9.78
C ARG A 97 -5.19 14.75 8.56
N MET A 98 -4.57 15.16 7.45
CA MET A 98 -5.31 15.47 6.21
C MET A 98 -6.04 14.23 5.70
N PHE A 99 -5.37 13.08 5.63
CA PHE A 99 -5.99 11.82 5.22
C PHE A 99 -7.21 11.47 6.09
N GLN A 100 -7.08 11.54 7.42
CA GLN A 100 -8.17 11.25 8.35
C GLN A 100 -9.33 12.24 8.23
N GLY A 101 -9.03 13.49 7.90
CA GLY A 101 -10.00 14.57 7.75
C GLY A 101 -10.70 14.63 6.38
N THR A 102 -10.19 13.91 5.37
CA THR A 102 -10.76 13.87 4.01
C THR A 102 -11.09 12.46 3.54
N ASN A 103 -10.08 11.59 3.39
CA ASN A 103 -10.20 10.26 2.77
C ASN A 103 -10.93 9.27 3.66
N ALA A 104 -10.59 9.26 4.95
CA ALA A 104 -11.23 8.40 5.95
C ALA A 104 -12.34 9.13 6.75
N ALA A 105 -12.81 10.27 6.24
CA ALA A 105 -13.89 11.04 6.82
C ALA A 105 -15.23 10.69 6.15
N PRO A 106 -16.37 10.82 6.87
CA PRO A 106 -17.70 10.61 6.28
C PRO A 106 -18.00 11.47 5.05
N CYS A 107 -17.36 12.64 4.95
CA CYS A 107 -17.52 13.57 3.82
C CYS A 107 -16.66 13.21 2.58
N ALA A 108 -15.96 12.06 2.56
CA ALA A 108 -15.07 11.69 1.47
C ALA A 108 -15.76 11.73 0.09
N LEU A 109 -16.98 11.21 -0.01
CA LEU A 109 -17.73 11.19 -1.28
C LEU A 109 -18.10 12.60 -1.75
N GLU A 110 -18.44 13.51 -0.84
CA GLU A 110 -18.74 14.91 -1.17
C GLU A 110 -17.49 15.63 -1.69
N LEU A 111 -16.33 15.40 -1.09
CA LEU A 111 -15.06 15.94 -1.54
C LEU A 111 -14.64 15.40 -2.91
N VAL A 112 -14.88 14.10 -3.17
CA VAL A 112 -14.67 13.49 -4.49
C VAL A 112 -15.56 14.15 -5.54
N ASN A 113 -16.87 14.27 -5.26
CA ASN A 113 -17.82 14.90 -6.17
C ASN A 113 -17.47 16.37 -6.45
N TYR A 114 -17.05 17.11 -5.42
CA TYR A 114 -16.60 18.48 -5.57
C TYR A 114 -15.33 18.58 -6.41
N GLY A 115 -14.36 17.68 -6.19
CA GLY A 115 -13.13 17.60 -6.97
C GLY A 115 -13.41 17.35 -8.46
N ILE A 116 -14.32 16.42 -8.76
CA ILE A 116 -14.76 16.18 -10.15
C ILE A 116 -15.40 17.44 -10.74
N GLY A 117 -16.37 18.03 -10.05
CA GLY A 117 -17.14 19.16 -10.57
C GLY A 117 -16.34 20.46 -10.72
N SER A 118 -15.40 20.72 -9.80
CA SER A 118 -14.66 21.99 -9.73
C SER A 118 -13.25 21.91 -10.30
N HIS A 119 -12.68 20.70 -10.41
CA HIS A 119 -11.28 20.51 -10.78
C HIS A 119 -11.05 19.40 -11.82
N SER A 120 -12.10 18.69 -12.25
CA SER A 120 -12.00 17.53 -13.14
C SER A 120 -11.04 16.45 -12.61
N ASP A 121 -10.93 16.35 -11.28
CA ASP A 121 -10.03 15.40 -10.60
C ASP A 121 -10.69 14.93 -9.29
N PRO A 122 -11.04 13.64 -9.15
CA PRO A 122 -11.68 13.10 -7.94
C PRO A 122 -10.78 13.18 -6.71
N GLY A 123 -9.45 13.24 -6.89
CA GLY A 123 -8.48 13.36 -5.81
C GLY A 123 -8.17 14.81 -5.43
N ALA A 124 -8.67 15.82 -6.15
CA ALA A 124 -8.22 17.20 -6.03
C ALA A 124 -8.30 17.75 -4.61
N CYS A 125 -9.42 17.51 -3.92
CA CYS A 125 -9.68 17.98 -2.56
C CYS A 125 -9.39 16.93 -1.49
N MET A 126 -8.76 15.81 -1.87
CA MET A 126 -8.42 14.68 -1.00
C MET A 126 -6.96 14.75 -0.56
N GLY A 127 -6.71 14.42 0.71
CA GLY A 127 -5.38 14.31 1.30
C GLY A 127 -4.51 13.28 0.58
N ASN A 128 -5.10 12.18 0.11
CA ASN A 128 -4.46 11.16 -0.73
C ASN A 128 -3.04 10.78 -0.27
N ALA A 129 -2.90 10.54 1.04
CA ALA A 129 -1.66 10.05 1.62
C ALA A 129 -1.27 8.73 0.93
N LEU A 130 -0.13 8.71 0.26
CA LEU A 130 0.37 7.54 -0.44
C LEU A 130 0.69 6.44 0.58
N GLY A 131 0.08 5.27 0.41
CA GLY A 131 0.47 4.07 1.14
C GLY A 131 1.65 3.37 0.48
N ILE A 132 2.38 2.57 1.26
CA ILE A 132 3.30 1.55 0.75
C ILE A 132 3.01 0.23 1.46
N GLY A 133 3.14 -0.88 0.75
CA GLY A 133 2.99 -2.21 1.29
C GLY A 133 3.97 -3.17 0.64
N MET A 134 4.55 -4.05 1.44
CA MET A 134 5.60 -4.98 1.03
C MET A 134 5.15 -6.41 1.21
N ALA A 135 5.28 -7.20 0.15
CA ALA A 135 5.30 -8.65 0.23
C ALA A 135 6.76 -9.11 0.25
N VAL A 136 7.19 -9.83 1.30
CA VAL A 136 8.57 -10.30 1.41
C VAL A 136 8.69 -11.69 0.82
N LEU A 137 9.57 -11.88 -0.17
CA LEU A 137 9.80 -13.15 -0.86
C LEU A 137 11.06 -13.85 -0.34
N CYS A 138 10.87 -15.00 0.30
CA CYS A 138 11.92 -15.83 0.87
C CYS A 138 12.61 -16.71 -0.20
N THR A 139 13.79 -17.22 0.11
CA THR A 139 14.55 -18.11 -0.79
C THR A 139 13.89 -19.48 -1.01
N ASP A 140 13.02 -19.89 -0.09
CA ASP A 140 12.23 -21.13 -0.15
C ASP A 140 10.89 -20.96 -0.90
N GLY A 141 10.71 -19.84 -1.61
CA GLY A 141 9.54 -19.61 -2.46
C GLY A 141 8.27 -19.23 -1.70
N ARG A 142 8.39 -18.74 -0.47
CA ARG A 142 7.26 -18.29 0.36
C ARG A 142 7.20 -16.77 0.48
N LEU A 143 5.98 -16.23 0.48
CA LEU A 143 5.69 -14.83 0.76
C LEU A 143 5.33 -14.64 2.23
N LEU A 144 5.80 -13.57 2.85
CA LEU A 144 5.49 -13.20 4.23
C LEU A 144 4.45 -12.08 4.30
N PHE A 145 3.59 -12.17 5.32
CA PHE A 145 2.49 -11.25 5.64
C PHE A 145 2.36 -11.08 7.15
N ILE A 146 1.50 -10.16 7.57
CA ILE A 146 1.14 -9.96 8.98
C ILE A 146 -0.35 -10.14 9.20
N ARG A 147 -0.74 -10.51 10.42
CA ARG A 147 -2.10 -10.27 10.92
C ARG A 147 -2.11 -8.96 11.67
N ARG A 148 -2.95 -8.02 11.25
CA ARG A 148 -3.09 -6.73 11.89
C ARG A 148 -3.75 -6.86 13.26
N SER A 149 -3.33 -6.03 14.20
CA SER A 149 -3.95 -5.92 15.52
C SER A 149 -5.41 -5.46 15.44
N GLN A 150 -6.17 -5.63 16.51
CA GLN A 150 -7.51 -5.06 16.62
C GLN A 150 -7.48 -3.56 16.96
N HIS A 151 -6.33 -3.05 17.42
CA HIS A 151 -6.18 -1.67 17.90
C HIS A 151 -5.76 -0.67 16.82
N VAL A 152 -5.45 -1.12 15.59
CA VAL A 152 -5.05 -0.23 14.48
C VAL A 152 -6.25 0.48 13.85
N GLY A 153 -5.98 1.55 13.10
CA GLY A 153 -7.02 2.37 12.46
C GLY A 153 -7.71 1.72 11.26
N GLU A 154 -7.00 0.84 10.53
CA GLU A 154 -7.44 0.25 9.25
C GLU A 154 -7.21 -1.27 9.24
N ALA A 155 -8.08 -2.01 8.53
CA ALA A 155 -7.97 -3.46 8.28
C ALA A 155 -7.74 -4.32 9.55
N ARG A 156 -8.43 -3.97 10.65
CA ARG A 156 -8.32 -4.60 11.97
C ARG A 156 -8.50 -6.12 11.89
N GLY A 157 -7.55 -6.88 12.42
CA GLY A 157 -7.60 -8.35 12.46
C GLY A 157 -7.40 -9.07 11.13
N LEU A 158 -7.30 -8.35 10.00
CA LEU A 158 -7.11 -8.94 8.68
C LEU A 158 -5.64 -9.30 8.44
N VAL A 159 -5.42 -10.25 7.53
CA VAL A 159 -4.11 -10.52 6.94
C VAL A 159 -3.78 -9.38 5.99
N ASP A 160 -2.59 -8.80 6.13
CA ASP A 160 -2.16 -7.68 5.32
C ASP A 160 -0.67 -7.80 4.94
N LEU A 161 -0.25 -6.93 4.02
CA LEU A 161 1.16 -6.71 3.71
C LEU A 161 1.86 -6.13 4.94
N ILE A 162 3.19 -6.20 4.94
CA ILE A 162 3.98 -5.33 5.81
C ILE A 162 3.73 -3.91 5.30
N GLY A 163 2.99 -3.14 6.09
CA GLY A 163 2.61 -1.78 5.75
C GLY A 163 3.70 -0.81 6.17
N GLY A 164 3.60 0.43 5.69
CA GLY A 164 4.51 1.45 6.15
C GLY A 164 4.17 2.86 5.72
N HIS A 165 5.04 3.76 6.16
CA HIS A 165 4.91 5.19 6.08
C HIS A 165 6.15 5.80 5.44
N SER A 166 6.11 6.02 4.12
CA SER A 166 7.09 6.92 3.50
C SER A 166 6.82 8.36 3.94
N GLU A 167 7.80 8.96 4.60
CA GLU A 167 7.66 10.27 5.24
C GLU A 167 8.52 11.30 4.51
N PRO A 168 7.93 12.32 3.85
CA PRO A 168 8.70 13.39 3.23
C PRO A 168 9.63 14.12 4.22
N SER A 169 9.29 14.17 5.51
CA SER A 169 10.17 14.72 6.55
C SER A 169 11.48 13.94 6.69
N ALA A 170 11.45 12.61 6.62
CA ALA A 170 12.65 11.76 6.66
C ALA A 170 13.57 11.99 5.45
N ALA A 171 12.98 12.40 4.33
CA ALA A 171 13.70 12.81 3.11
C ALA A 171 14.17 14.28 3.12
N GLY A 172 13.86 15.06 4.16
CA GLY A 172 14.14 16.50 4.21
C GLY A 172 13.26 17.35 3.29
N LEU A 173 12.08 16.85 2.89
CA LEU A 173 11.17 17.46 1.93
C LEU A 173 9.94 18.13 2.57
N ALA A 174 9.73 17.96 3.87
CA ALA A 174 8.63 18.60 4.61
C ALA A 174 9.17 19.52 5.72
N PRO A 175 8.65 20.75 5.85
CA PRO A 175 8.94 21.60 7.00
C PRO A 175 8.32 21.03 8.29
N ALA A 176 8.96 21.29 9.43
CA ALA A 176 8.49 20.87 10.76
C ALA A 176 7.06 21.33 11.08
N MET A 177 6.59 22.45 10.51
CA MET A 177 5.23 22.98 10.74
C MET A 177 4.08 22.09 10.21
N LEU A 178 4.37 21.03 9.43
CA LEU A 178 3.35 20.02 9.10
C LEU A 178 3.20 18.93 10.19
N LEU A 179 4.10 18.96 11.19
CA LEU A 179 4.16 18.04 12.31
C LEU A 179 3.60 18.65 13.61
N ASP A 180 3.44 19.98 13.69
CA ASP A 180 2.75 20.67 14.79
C ASP A 180 1.21 20.53 14.58
N ASP A 181 0.34 20.34 15.58
CA ASP A 181 0.38 20.86 16.96
C ASP A 181 0.16 19.77 18.05
N ASP A 182 1.14 19.67 18.94
CA ASP A 182 1.19 19.09 20.30
C ASP A 182 1.19 17.54 20.50
N GLU A 183 2.35 17.10 21.03
CA GLU A 183 2.72 15.84 21.72
C GLU A 183 2.88 14.56 20.87
N VAL A 184 4.15 14.18 20.63
CA VAL A 184 4.54 12.76 20.49
C VAL A 184 4.35 12.11 21.88
N PRO A 185 3.51 11.08 22.05
CA PRO A 185 3.30 10.46 23.35
C PRO A 185 4.61 9.93 23.94
N VAL A 186 4.89 10.27 25.21
CA VAL A 186 6.05 9.78 25.96
C VAL A 186 5.99 8.25 26.02
N GLY A 187 6.88 7.57 25.30
CA GLY A 187 7.00 6.10 25.28
C GLY A 187 6.97 5.47 23.89
N TRP A 188 6.48 6.17 22.87
CA TRP A 188 6.66 5.75 21.48
C TRP A 188 7.95 6.40 20.96
N ALA A 189 9.01 5.61 20.80
CA ALA A 189 10.22 6.08 20.14
C ALA A 189 9.90 6.21 18.64
N PRO A 190 9.83 7.42 18.07
CA PRO A 190 9.70 7.54 16.63
C PRO A 190 10.92 6.84 15.99
N SER A 191 10.73 6.16 14.84
CA SER A 191 11.79 5.41 14.12
C SER A 191 13.12 6.18 14.21
N PRO A 192 14.29 5.54 14.37
CA PRO A 192 15.58 6.23 14.53
C PRO A 192 15.88 7.33 13.48
N ARG A 193 15.16 7.34 12.35
CA ARG A 193 15.16 8.40 11.32
C ARG A 193 14.39 9.67 11.64
N LEU A 194 13.43 9.63 12.56
CA LEU A 194 12.59 10.75 12.98
C LEU A 194 13.29 11.68 13.99
N ARG A 195 14.60 11.52 14.23
CA ARG A 195 15.36 12.62 14.85
C ARG A 195 15.35 13.78 13.86
N PRO A 196 14.87 14.96 14.27
CA PRO A 196 15.01 16.14 13.43
C PRO A 196 16.50 16.35 13.22
N LEU A 197 17.01 16.04 12.02
CA LEU A 197 18.20 16.70 11.52
C LEU A 197 17.84 18.18 11.58
N HIS A 198 18.49 18.91 12.48
CA HIS A 198 18.30 20.35 12.70
C HIS A 198 17.81 21.03 11.41
N ALA A 199 16.54 21.41 11.38
CA ALA A 199 16.01 22.14 10.24
C ALA A 199 16.77 23.46 10.17
N PRO A 200 17.46 23.78 9.06
CA PRO A 200 17.97 25.12 8.87
C PRO A 200 16.77 26.06 8.85
N ALA A 201 16.88 27.16 9.59
CA ALA A 201 15.97 28.29 9.45
C ALA A 201 15.96 28.70 7.96
N ALA A 202 14.77 28.67 7.35
CA ALA A 202 14.54 28.81 5.92
C ALA A 202 15.29 27.76 5.07
N ALA A 203 14.65 26.61 4.82
CA ALA A 203 15.09 25.71 3.78
C ALA A 203 15.09 26.48 2.44
N GLU A 204 16.28 26.85 1.95
CA GLU A 204 16.44 27.14 0.52
C GLU A 204 15.79 25.98 -0.24
N ALA A 205 14.87 26.27 -1.16
CA ALA A 205 14.13 25.25 -1.89
C ALA A 205 15.14 24.26 -2.51
N CYS A 206 15.15 23.03 -2.00
CA CYS A 206 15.93 21.94 -2.56
C CYS A 206 15.69 21.94 -4.09
N PRO A 207 16.74 22.01 -4.93
CA PRO A 207 16.55 22.02 -6.37
C PRO A 207 15.62 20.88 -6.80
N PRO A 208 14.69 21.09 -7.76
CA PRO A 208 13.68 20.09 -8.10
C PRO A 208 14.26 18.71 -8.41
N ALA A 209 15.44 18.65 -9.05
CA ALA A 209 16.13 17.39 -9.35
C ALA A 209 16.59 16.63 -8.09
N SER A 210 17.09 17.33 -7.06
CA SER A 210 17.48 16.70 -5.79
C SER A 210 16.28 16.33 -4.93
N ALA A 211 15.18 17.09 -5.00
CA ALA A 211 13.94 16.76 -4.31
C ALA A 211 13.27 15.50 -4.89
N ASN A 212 13.25 15.38 -6.22
CA ASN A 212 12.76 14.19 -6.94
C ASN A 212 13.55 12.94 -6.55
N ALA A 213 14.89 13.02 -6.56
CA ALA A 213 15.75 11.92 -6.18
C ALA A 213 15.58 11.53 -4.70
N ALA A 214 15.45 12.51 -3.80
CA ALA A 214 15.21 12.25 -2.38
C ALA A 214 13.86 11.56 -2.15
N ALA A 215 12.79 12.01 -2.80
CA ALA A 215 11.47 11.39 -2.72
C ALA A 215 11.49 9.94 -3.25
N ARG A 216 12.12 9.72 -4.40
CA ARG A 216 12.28 8.38 -4.99
C ARG A 216 13.05 7.44 -4.05
N ARG A 217 14.20 7.88 -3.54
CA ARG A 217 15.01 7.11 -2.60
C ARG A 217 14.24 6.77 -1.33
N GLU A 218 13.49 7.73 -0.79
CA GLU A 218 12.69 7.51 0.43
C GLU A 218 11.63 6.43 0.25
N LEU A 219 10.90 6.42 -0.88
CA LEU A 219 9.89 5.38 -1.16
C LEU A 219 10.47 3.96 -1.10
N PHE A 220 11.68 3.77 -1.66
CA PHE A 220 12.34 2.45 -1.70
C PHE A 220 13.04 2.15 -0.37
N ALA A 221 13.65 3.15 0.27
CA ALA A 221 14.33 2.98 1.54
C ALA A 221 13.35 2.60 2.65
N SER A 222 12.25 3.36 2.78
CA SER A 222 11.21 3.13 3.78
C SER A 222 10.59 1.75 3.64
N ALA A 223 10.37 1.26 2.42
CA ALA A 223 9.86 -0.10 2.20
C ALA A 223 10.75 -1.18 2.85
N LEU A 224 12.07 -1.01 2.80
CA LEU A 224 12.99 -1.93 3.45
C LEU A 224 13.09 -1.70 4.97
N ASP A 225 12.98 -0.46 5.44
CA ASP A 225 13.04 -0.17 6.88
C ASP A 225 11.84 -0.72 7.62
N GLU A 226 10.65 -0.60 7.04
CA GLU A 226 9.42 -1.14 7.59
C GLU A 226 9.47 -2.67 7.70
N VAL A 227 10.09 -3.35 6.74
CA VAL A 227 10.36 -4.80 6.85
C VAL A 227 11.33 -5.11 8.00
N VAL A 228 12.36 -4.28 8.20
CA VAL A 228 13.31 -4.47 9.31
C VAL A 228 12.62 -4.23 10.66
N GLU A 229 11.84 -3.16 10.78
CA GLU A 229 11.16 -2.76 12.02
C GLU A 229 10.06 -3.77 12.40
N GLU A 230 9.20 -4.15 11.44
CA GLU A 230 8.07 -5.05 11.70
C GLU A 230 8.50 -6.51 11.87
N MET A 231 9.50 -6.97 11.10
CA MET A 231 9.88 -8.40 11.05
C MET A 231 11.20 -8.72 11.75
N ASN A 232 11.94 -7.71 12.22
CA ASN A 232 13.27 -7.87 12.83
C ASN A 232 14.25 -8.68 11.97
N LEU A 233 14.10 -8.50 10.65
CA LEU A 233 15.05 -9.03 9.69
C LEU A 233 16.25 -8.09 9.62
N ARG A 234 17.43 -8.65 9.34
CA ARG A 234 18.63 -7.82 9.17
C ARG A 234 18.55 -7.12 7.81
N ARG A 235 18.90 -5.84 7.78
CA ARG A 235 18.91 -5.05 6.53
C ARG A 235 19.80 -5.67 5.45
N ASP A 236 20.94 -6.26 5.82
CA ASP A 236 21.86 -6.90 4.87
C ASP A 236 21.36 -8.26 4.34
N ALA A 237 20.29 -8.81 4.91
CA ALA A 237 19.60 -9.98 4.39
C ALA A 237 18.46 -9.61 3.42
N LEU A 238 18.16 -8.32 3.22
CA LEU A 238 17.15 -7.86 2.27
C LEU A 238 17.79 -7.41 0.95
N GLY A 239 17.20 -7.83 -0.16
CA GLY A 239 17.55 -7.34 -1.49
C GLY A 239 16.89 -5.98 -1.80
N PRO A 240 17.25 -5.34 -2.94
CA PRO A 240 16.58 -4.14 -3.40
C PRO A 240 15.09 -4.41 -3.65
N PRO A 241 14.18 -3.54 -3.16
CA PRO A 241 12.75 -3.74 -3.36
C PRO A 241 12.40 -3.43 -4.82
N LEU A 242 11.40 -4.15 -5.35
CA LEU A 242 10.86 -3.88 -6.66
C LEU A 242 9.39 -3.46 -6.54
N LEU A 243 9.04 -2.36 -7.18
CA LEU A 243 7.68 -1.87 -7.28
C LEU A 243 6.89 -2.75 -8.27
N LEU A 244 5.88 -3.45 -7.78
CA LEU A 244 4.98 -4.28 -8.58
C LEU A 244 3.90 -3.45 -9.27
N GLY A 245 3.42 -2.40 -8.59
CA GLY A 245 2.40 -1.51 -9.13
C GLY A 245 1.70 -0.71 -8.03
N THR A 246 0.51 -0.22 -8.34
CA THR A 246 -0.32 0.52 -7.39
C THR A 246 -1.66 -0.15 -7.14
N SER A 247 -2.27 0.10 -5.98
CA SER A 247 -3.62 -0.32 -5.63
C SER A 247 -4.42 0.87 -5.11
N CYS A 248 -5.73 0.86 -5.35
CA CYS A 248 -6.65 1.91 -4.94
C CYS A 248 -7.63 1.39 -3.89
N ASN A 249 -7.69 2.04 -2.73
CA ASN A 249 -8.66 1.75 -1.68
C ASN A 249 -9.89 2.66 -1.80
N PHE A 250 -10.94 2.18 -2.45
CA PHE A 250 -12.18 2.93 -2.63
C PHE A 250 -13.00 3.12 -1.35
N THR A 251 -12.74 2.33 -0.30
CA THR A 251 -13.39 2.53 1.01
C THR A 251 -12.86 3.79 1.73
N THR A 252 -11.70 4.30 1.31
CA THR A 252 -11.07 5.53 1.83
C THR A 252 -10.91 6.59 0.74
N GLY A 253 -11.95 6.72 -0.11
CA GLY A 253 -12.00 7.77 -1.14
C GLY A 253 -10.98 7.59 -2.27
N GLY A 254 -10.59 6.36 -2.57
CA GLY A 254 -9.67 6.04 -3.65
C GLY A 254 -8.19 6.26 -3.30
N ARG A 255 -7.81 6.14 -2.03
CA ARG A 255 -6.41 6.27 -1.60
C ARG A 255 -5.53 5.28 -2.36
N VAL A 256 -4.43 5.77 -2.93
CA VAL A 256 -3.45 4.95 -3.63
C VAL A 256 -2.39 4.42 -2.67
N ALA A 257 -1.99 3.16 -2.87
CA ALA A 257 -0.84 2.55 -2.22
C ALA A 257 0.08 1.87 -3.24
N LEU A 258 1.39 1.97 -3.03
CA LEU A 258 2.40 1.24 -3.79
C LEU A 258 2.57 -0.17 -3.23
N ALA A 259 2.59 -1.17 -4.11
CA ALA A 259 2.87 -2.55 -3.74
C ALA A 259 4.30 -2.93 -4.16
N PHE A 260 5.12 -3.32 -3.20
CA PHE A 260 6.49 -3.78 -3.42
C PHE A 260 6.63 -5.28 -3.17
N VAL A 261 7.56 -5.91 -3.89
CA VAL A 261 8.16 -7.18 -3.46
C VAL A 261 9.55 -6.91 -2.91
N VAL A 262 9.85 -7.47 -1.73
CA VAL A 262 11.14 -7.35 -1.07
C VAL A 262 11.81 -8.73 -1.01
N PRO A 263 12.96 -8.93 -1.67
CA PRO A 263 13.68 -10.20 -1.59
C PRO A 263 14.30 -10.37 -0.20
N PHE A 264 14.20 -11.57 0.38
CA PHE A 264 14.85 -11.92 1.63
C PHE A 264 15.76 -13.15 1.45
N ALA A 265 17.02 -13.00 1.82
CA ALA A 265 18.05 -14.04 1.77
C ALA A 265 17.95 -15.01 2.96
N GLY A 266 16.76 -15.57 3.18
CA GLY A 266 16.48 -16.57 4.21
C GLY A 266 15.17 -17.31 3.94
N SER A 267 14.92 -18.35 4.74
CA SER A 267 13.66 -19.11 4.68
C SER A 267 12.53 -18.42 5.44
N ALA A 268 11.28 -18.81 5.18
CA ALA A 268 10.16 -18.33 5.99
C ALA A 268 10.30 -18.70 7.48
N ASP A 269 10.85 -19.88 7.79
CA ASP A 269 11.10 -20.32 9.16
C ASP A 269 12.15 -19.42 9.86
N ASP A 270 13.17 -18.97 9.13
CA ASP A 270 14.14 -18.01 9.65
C ASP A 270 13.50 -16.66 9.98
N ALA A 271 12.60 -16.18 9.12
CA ALA A 271 11.87 -14.94 9.34
C ALA A 271 10.93 -15.04 10.54
N VAL A 272 10.19 -16.13 10.67
CA VAL A 272 9.32 -16.42 11.81
C VAL A 272 10.11 -16.44 13.12
N ARG A 273 11.30 -17.06 13.12
CA ARG A 273 12.17 -17.08 14.30
C ARG A 273 12.57 -15.67 14.72
N ARG A 274 12.94 -14.80 13.77
CA ARG A 274 13.36 -13.41 14.04
C ARG A 274 12.21 -12.52 14.50
N TYR A 275 11.03 -12.67 13.90
CA TYR A 275 9.83 -11.94 14.32
C TYR A 275 9.46 -12.22 15.78
N ARG A 276 9.60 -13.47 16.23
CA ARG A 276 9.35 -13.86 17.63
C ARG A 276 10.34 -13.28 18.64
N GLU A 277 11.48 -12.78 18.20
CA GLU A 277 12.47 -12.13 19.08
C GLU A 277 12.08 -10.67 19.41
N VAL A 278 11.10 -10.09 18.70
CA VAL A 278 10.68 -8.70 18.92
C VAL A 278 9.81 -8.59 20.19
N PRO A 279 10.12 -7.67 21.12
CA PRO A 279 9.35 -7.51 22.35
C PRO A 279 7.89 -7.09 22.14
N ALA A 280 7.03 -7.59 23.02
CA ALA A 280 5.56 -7.49 23.02
C ALA A 280 4.94 -6.09 22.83
N GLU A 281 5.63 -5.04 23.29
CA GLU A 281 5.05 -3.69 23.34
C GLU A 281 5.15 -2.90 22.02
N ALA A 282 5.66 -3.53 20.96
CA ALA A 282 6.05 -2.85 19.72
C ALA A 282 5.04 -2.93 18.56
N PHE A 283 3.97 -3.71 18.61
CA PHE A 283 3.38 -4.18 17.34
C PHE A 283 2.05 -3.56 16.88
N GLU A 284 2.04 -3.18 15.60
CA GLU A 284 0.82 -3.02 14.78
C GLU A 284 0.21 -4.38 14.37
N SER A 285 0.96 -5.48 14.49
CA SER A 285 0.56 -6.85 14.16
C SER A 285 0.47 -7.79 15.36
N THR A 286 -0.18 -8.94 15.19
CA THR A 286 -0.36 -9.97 16.24
C THR A 286 0.20 -11.34 15.84
N ALA A 287 0.45 -11.55 14.55
CA ALA A 287 0.99 -12.77 13.99
C ALA A 287 1.73 -12.50 12.68
N MET A 288 2.73 -13.32 12.37
CA MET A 288 3.33 -13.41 11.04
C MET A 288 2.68 -14.58 10.29
N LEU A 289 2.40 -14.39 9.01
CA LEU A 289 1.94 -15.45 8.12
C LEU A 289 2.94 -15.67 7.00
N HIS A 290 3.01 -16.90 6.51
CA HIS A 290 3.67 -17.20 5.25
C HIS A 290 2.84 -18.13 4.36
N LEU A 291 2.96 -17.93 3.04
CA LEU A 291 2.20 -18.64 2.00
C LEU A 291 3.13 -19.02 0.85
N PRO A 292 2.99 -20.19 0.20
CA PRO A 292 3.72 -20.48 -1.04
C PRO A 292 3.40 -19.45 -2.12
N ALA A 293 4.42 -18.82 -2.70
CA ALA A 293 4.25 -17.88 -3.80
C ALA A 293 3.60 -18.54 -5.02
N GLN A 294 3.86 -19.84 -5.24
CA GLN A 294 3.22 -20.62 -6.29
C GLN A 294 1.70 -20.73 -6.09
N GLU A 295 1.21 -20.85 -4.85
CA GLU A 295 -0.23 -20.88 -4.60
C GLU A 295 -0.89 -19.54 -4.99
N VAL A 296 -0.20 -18.41 -4.78
CA VAL A 296 -0.72 -17.10 -5.19
C VAL A 296 -0.87 -17.04 -6.70
N LEU A 297 0.17 -17.47 -7.43
CA LEU A 297 0.14 -17.54 -8.88
C LEU A 297 -0.98 -18.48 -9.36
N ASP A 298 -1.05 -19.69 -8.80
CA ASP A 298 -2.07 -20.68 -9.15
C ASP A 298 -3.48 -20.18 -8.83
N ALA A 299 -3.69 -19.49 -7.71
CA ALA A 299 -4.98 -18.93 -7.33
C ALA A 299 -5.44 -17.85 -8.31
N VAL A 300 -4.54 -16.95 -8.72
CA VAL A 300 -4.84 -15.92 -9.73
C VAL A 300 -5.10 -16.55 -11.09
N GLN A 301 -4.32 -17.55 -11.49
CA GLN A 301 -4.54 -18.29 -12.73
C GLN A 301 -5.85 -19.08 -12.73
N ARG A 302 -6.21 -19.70 -11.60
CA ARG A 302 -7.53 -20.34 -11.42
C ARG A 302 -8.66 -19.34 -11.54
N ALA A 303 -8.48 -18.13 -11.01
CA ALA A 303 -9.48 -17.07 -11.12
C ALA A 303 -9.59 -16.53 -12.56
N GLY A 304 -8.47 -16.30 -13.24
CA GLY A 304 -8.41 -15.83 -14.64
C GLY A 304 -8.62 -16.91 -15.71
N GLY A 305 -8.63 -18.19 -15.33
CA GLY A 305 -8.99 -19.33 -16.17
C GLY A 305 -10.47 -19.69 -16.12
N ARG A 306 -11.27 -19.01 -15.27
CA ARG A 306 -12.72 -19.14 -15.25
C ARG A 306 -13.34 -18.28 -16.35
N GLU A 307 -13.44 -18.81 -17.56
CA GLU A 307 -14.55 -18.49 -18.47
C GLU A 307 -14.85 -19.68 -19.40
N ALA A 308 -16.10 -20.18 -19.38
CA ALA A 308 -16.70 -20.90 -20.51
C ALA A 308 -18.19 -21.29 -20.35
N ASP A 309 -18.79 -21.33 -19.15
CA ASP A 309 -20.13 -21.97 -19.02
C ASP A 309 -21.25 -21.14 -18.39
N ASP A 310 -21.00 -19.92 -17.91
CA ASP A 310 -22.11 -19.05 -17.52
C ASP A 310 -21.80 -17.57 -17.77
N THR A 311 -22.53 -17.02 -18.76
CA THR A 311 -22.64 -15.62 -19.18
C THR A 311 -21.48 -15.00 -19.97
N ALA A 312 -21.52 -15.25 -21.29
CA ALA A 312 -21.21 -14.29 -22.37
C ALA A 312 -19.91 -13.45 -22.28
N GLY A 313 -18.79 -14.09 -22.62
CA GLY A 313 -17.87 -13.59 -23.63
C GLY A 313 -16.70 -12.72 -23.19
N TRP A 314 -15.57 -13.33 -22.88
CA TRP A 314 -14.22 -12.78 -23.08
C TRP A 314 -13.44 -13.67 -24.06
N ALA A 315 -13.11 -13.09 -25.21
CA ALA A 315 -12.38 -13.77 -26.28
C ALA A 315 -10.87 -13.65 -26.03
N THR A 316 -10.20 -14.79 -25.97
CA THR A 316 -8.75 -14.92 -25.80
C THR A 316 -7.96 -14.31 -26.96
N THR A 317 -6.98 -13.45 -26.67
CA THR A 317 -5.90 -13.10 -27.62
C THR A 317 -4.54 -13.60 -27.12
N ALA A 318 -3.67 -13.95 -28.08
CA ALA A 318 -2.45 -14.73 -27.89
C ALA A 318 -1.25 -13.94 -27.33
N ASP A 319 -1.46 -12.72 -26.86
CA ASP A 319 -0.46 -11.80 -26.35
C ASP A 319 -0.64 -11.59 -24.85
N GLY A 320 0.33 -12.02 -24.05
CA GLY A 320 0.31 -11.89 -22.58
C GLY A 320 0.10 -10.46 -22.04
N ALA A 321 0.22 -9.44 -22.90
CA ALA A 321 -0.13 -8.06 -22.61
C ALA A 321 -1.64 -7.81 -22.46
N GLY A 322 -2.49 -8.51 -23.24
CA GLY A 322 -3.95 -8.38 -23.18
C GLY A 322 -4.53 -8.90 -21.86
N ARG A 323 -4.05 -10.08 -21.43
CA ARG A 323 -4.46 -10.71 -20.16
C ARG A 323 -4.17 -9.85 -18.93
N ALA A 324 -3.03 -9.17 -18.96
CA ALA A 324 -2.58 -8.33 -17.87
C ALA A 324 -3.32 -6.97 -17.89
N SER A 325 -3.71 -6.46 -19.06
CA SER A 325 -4.57 -5.28 -19.22
C SER A 325 -5.98 -5.50 -18.67
N GLU A 326 -6.57 -6.68 -18.87
CA GLU A 326 -7.91 -6.98 -18.37
C GLU A 326 -7.95 -7.24 -16.86
N VAL A 327 -6.93 -7.90 -16.32
CA VAL A 327 -6.76 -8.01 -14.86
C VAL A 327 -6.51 -6.62 -14.26
N ALA A 328 -5.79 -5.73 -14.94
CA ALA A 328 -5.60 -4.34 -14.50
C ALA A 328 -6.87 -3.47 -14.65
N GLU A 329 -7.68 -3.65 -15.69
CA GLU A 329 -9.00 -3.03 -15.80
C GLU A 329 -9.96 -3.57 -14.73
N ALA A 330 -9.85 -4.83 -14.33
CA ALA A 330 -10.57 -5.37 -13.18
C ALA A 330 -10.08 -4.75 -11.86
N ILE A 331 -8.76 -4.52 -11.70
CA ILE A 331 -8.17 -3.83 -10.53
C ILE A 331 -8.60 -2.36 -10.43
N VAL A 332 -8.87 -1.69 -11.57
CA VAL A 332 -9.05 -0.23 -11.63
C VAL A 332 -10.47 0.23 -12.05
N GLY A 333 -11.34 -0.65 -12.55
CA GLY A 333 -12.80 -0.50 -12.40
C GLY A 333 -13.66 -0.74 -13.64
N ALA A 334 -14.88 -1.23 -13.37
CA ALA A 334 -16.12 -0.81 -14.01
C ALA A 334 -17.32 -1.38 -13.21
N ALA A 335 -17.87 -0.61 -12.28
CA ALA A 335 -19.19 -0.93 -11.75
C ALA A 335 -19.92 0.33 -11.27
N GLU A 336 -21.24 0.34 -11.48
CA GLU A 336 -22.13 1.42 -11.05
C GLU A 336 -22.07 1.67 -9.53
N PRO A 337 -22.48 2.86 -9.05
CA PRO A 337 -22.59 3.11 -7.62
C PRO A 337 -23.45 2.04 -6.94
N GLY A 338 -22.83 1.23 -6.07
CA GLY A 338 -23.52 0.15 -5.35
C GLY A 338 -23.32 -1.26 -5.91
N THR A 339 -22.54 -1.46 -6.98
CA THR A 339 -22.15 -2.79 -7.49
C THR A 339 -20.64 -3.05 -7.40
N TRP A 340 -20.00 -2.56 -6.33
CA TRP A 340 -18.62 -2.90 -5.98
C TRP A 340 -18.45 -4.42 -5.88
N ARG A 341 -17.93 -5.08 -6.91
CA ARG A 341 -17.52 -6.49 -6.82
C ARG A 341 -16.04 -6.53 -6.42
N PRO A 342 -15.65 -7.30 -5.37
CA PRO A 342 -14.24 -7.48 -5.03
C PRO A 342 -13.51 -8.04 -6.24
N VAL A 343 -12.37 -7.43 -6.59
CA VAL A 343 -11.67 -7.73 -7.84
C VAL A 343 -11.24 -9.20 -7.91
N PHE A 344 -10.93 -9.86 -6.79
CA PHE A 344 -10.85 -11.32 -6.73
C PHE A 344 -11.22 -11.85 -5.34
N GLU A 345 -12.02 -12.91 -5.28
CA GLU A 345 -12.18 -13.74 -4.09
C GLU A 345 -11.21 -14.93 -4.18
N LEU A 346 -9.93 -14.70 -3.87
CA LEU A 346 -8.91 -15.76 -3.85
C LEU A 346 -8.97 -16.50 -2.51
N ALA A 347 -9.38 -17.76 -2.55
CA ALA A 347 -9.07 -18.70 -1.48
C ALA A 347 -7.62 -19.15 -1.65
N LEU A 348 -6.78 -18.86 -0.64
CA LEU A 348 -5.35 -19.17 -0.65
C LEU A 348 -5.08 -20.33 0.28
N HIS A 349 -4.47 -21.40 -0.24
CA HIS A 349 -4.18 -22.62 0.51
C HIS A 349 -2.73 -22.68 1.00
N GLY A 350 -2.46 -23.39 2.09
CA GLY A 350 -1.08 -23.57 2.55
C GLY A 350 -0.53 -22.40 3.36
N ALA A 351 -1.40 -21.47 3.79
CA ALA A 351 -0.99 -20.40 4.69
C ALA A 351 -0.68 -20.97 6.08
N VAL A 352 0.48 -20.62 6.62
CA VAL A 352 0.86 -20.94 8.00
C VAL A 352 0.94 -19.63 8.76
N GLU A 353 0.25 -19.57 9.89
CA GLU A 353 0.17 -18.39 10.72
C GLU A 353 0.80 -18.65 12.07
N THR A 354 1.82 -17.87 12.39
CA THR A 354 2.55 -17.95 13.65
C THR A 354 2.23 -16.74 14.51
N PRO A 355 1.59 -16.93 15.67
CA PRO A 355 1.41 -15.86 16.64
C PRO A 355 2.75 -15.23 17.02
N SER A 356 2.73 -13.93 17.30
CA SER A 356 3.81 -13.27 18.03
C SER A 356 4.08 -13.99 19.35
N ALA A 357 5.23 -13.76 19.96
CA ALA A 357 5.59 -14.39 21.24
C ALA A 357 4.70 -13.96 22.43
N CYS A 358 3.62 -13.21 22.19
CA CYS A 358 2.69 -12.74 23.22
C CYS A 358 1.52 -13.70 23.46
N PRO A 359 1.19 -14.02 24.72
CA PRO A 359 -0.14 -14.51 25.06
C PRO A 359 -1.15 -13.37 24.87
N ALA A 360 -2.23 -13.65 24.14
CA ALA A 360 -3.35 -12.72 24.04
C ALA A 360 -4.07 -12.64 25.39
N GLY A 361 -3.79 -11.60 26.18
CA GLY A 361 -4.60 -11.24 27.34
C GLY A 361 -4.01 -11.57 28.71
N ASP A 362 -4.48 -10.80 29.68
CA ASP A 362 -4.04 -10.57 31.07
C ASP A 362 -4.06 -11.78 32.03
N SER A 363 -3.96 -13.02 31.54
CA SER A 363 -3.84 -14.21 32.37
C SER A 363 -2.43 -14.76 32.27
N GLY A 364 -1.67 -14.63 33.36
CA GLY A 364 -0.28 -15.10 33.51
C GLY A 364 -0.10 -16.63 33.48
N GLU A 365 -0.62 -17.28 32.44
CA GLU A 365 -0.27 -18.65 32.07
C GLU A 365 0.50 -18.62 30.76
N VAL A 366 1.79 -18.97 30.85
CA VAL A 366 2.59 -19.34 29.69
C VAL A 366 1.99 -20.63 29.14
N ALA A 367 1.13 -20.51 28.13
CA ALA A 367 0.59 -21.68 27.45
C ALA A 367 1.74 -22.52 26.89
N ASP A 368 1.73 -23.82 27.19
CA ASP A 368 2.60 -24.80 26.53
C ASP A 368 2.60 -24.55 25.02
N ALA A 369 3.78 -24.62 24.40
CA ALA A 369 3.96 -24.36 22.98
C ALA A 369 2.97 -25.23 22.17
N ALA A 370 1.88 -24.61 21.72
CA ALA A 370 0.91 -25.26 20.85
C ALA A 370 1.66 -25.83 19.63
N PRO A 371 1.29 -27.02 19.13
CA PRO A 371 1.92 -27.58 17.95
C PRO A 371 1.92 -26.55 16.83
N ALA A 372 3.04 -26.49 16.08
CA ALA A 372 3.20 -25.56 14.97
C ALA A 372 1.93 -25.61 14.10
N PRO A 373 1.23 -24.48 13.92
CA PRO A 373 -0.05 -24.48 13.25
C PRO A 373 0.13 -25.00 11.82
N GLY A 374 -0.58 -26.08 11.49
CA GLY A 374 -0.55 -26.65 10.14
C GLY A 374 -1.10 -25.67 9.10
N PRO A 375 -0.82 -25.94 7.80
CA PRO A 375 -1.33 -25.11 6.71
C PRO A 375 -2.86 -25.00 6.75
N LYS A 376 -3.37 -23.79 6.53
CA LYS A 376 -4.80 -23.46 6.48
C LYS A 376 -5.16 -22.80 5.16
N SER A 377 -6.46 -22.75 4.90
CA SER A 377 -7.04 -21.98 3.81
C SER A 377 -7.41 -20.59 4.33
N LEU A 378 -6.85 -19.54 3.74
CA LEU A 378 -7.29 -18.16 3.97
C LEU A 378 -8.46 -17.86 3.05
N GLN A 379 -9.59 -17.50 3.64
CA GLN A 379 -10.75 -17.01 2.91
C GLN A 379 -10.57 -15.54 2.54
N PRO A 380 -11.15 -15.07 1.42
CA PRO A 380 -11.03 -13.67 0.99
C PRO A 380 -11.42 -12.65 2.08
N SER A 381 -12.44 -12.96 2.88
CA SER A 381 -12.91 -12.11 3.99
C SER A 381 -11.89 -11.92 5.12
N GLN A 382 -10.82 -12.72 5.13
CA GLN A 382 -9.75 -12.65 6.13
C GLN A 382 -8.56 -11.83 5.66
N ILE A 383 -8.55 -11.36 4.40
CA ILE A 383 -7.42 -10.67 3.76
C ILE A 383 -7.81 -9.22 3.48
N ALA A 384 -6.91 -8.29 3.79
CA ALA A 384 -7.09 -6.88 3.51
C ALA A 384 -7.19 -6.65 1.98
N PRO A 385 -8.08 -5.76 1.49
CA PRO A 385 -8.21 -5.49 0.06
C PRO A 385 -6.91 -5.04 -0.62
N ALA A 386 -6.08 -4.23 0.07
CA ALA A 386 -4.78 -3.80 -0.45
C ALA A 386 -3.80 -4.98 -0.61
N CYS A 387 -3.79 -5.90 0.36
CA CYS A 387 -3.02 -7.14 0.27
C CYS A 387 -3.48 -8.01 -0.89
N MET A 388 -4.79 -8.17 -1.10
CA MET A 388 -5.34 -8.90 -2.24
C MET A 388 -4.88 -8.31 -3.58
N ALA A 389 -4.94 -6.98 -3.73
CA ALA A 389 -4.45 -6.31 -4.93
C ALA A 389 -2.95 -6.56 -5.17
N ALA A 390 -2.13 -6.47 -4.11
CA ALA A 390 -0.69 -6.73 -4.21
C ALA A 390 -0.37 -8.19 -4.57
N LEU A 391 -1.15 -9.16 -4.09
CA LEU A 391 -1.01 -10.57 -4.45
C LEU A 391 -1.27 -10.80 -5.94
N VAL A 392 -2.26 -10.11 -6.51
CA VAL A 392 -2.54 -10.17 -7.95
C VAL A 392 -1.40 -9.51 -8.74
N LEU A 393 -0.92 -8.34 -8.32
CA LEU A 393 0.23 -7.68 -8.94
C LEU A 393 1.49 -8.57 -8.88
N PHE A 394 1.69 -9.30 -7.78
CA PHE A 394 2.76 -10.28 -7.66
C PHE A 394 2.60 -11.42 -8.67
N ALA A 395 1.40 -11.99 -8.81
CA ALA A 395 1.15 -13.06 -9.76
C ALA A 395 1.39 -12.61 -11.21
N LEU A 396 0.91 -11.41 -11.58
CA LEU A 396 1.14 -10.83 -12.91
C LEU A 396 2.63 -10.61 -13.19
N ALA A 397 3.38 -10.12 -12.20
CA ALA A 397 4.83 -10.00 -12.32
C ALA A 397 5.49 -11.39 -12.44
N ALA A 398 5.04 -12.39 -11.69
CA ALA A 398 5.55 -13.74 -11.81
C ALA A 398 5.31 -14.31 -13.22
N GLU A 399 4.11 -14.16 -13.78
CA GLU A 399 3.79 -14.61 -15.15
C GLU A 399 4.70 -13.98 -16.20
N ALA A 400 4.89 -12.66 -16.15
CA ALA A 400 5.74 -11.94 -17.08
C ALA A 400 7.21 -12.36 -17.02
N HIS A 401 7.65 -12.89 -15.88
CA HIS A 401 8.99 -13.42 -15.67
C HIS A 401 9.11 -14.93 -15.86
N GLY A 402 8.07 -15.62 -16.37
CA GLY A 402 8.11 -17.07 -16.62
C GLY A 402 7.86 -17.92 -15.37
N GLY A 403 7.13 -17.38 -14.39
CA GLY A 403 6.76 -18.02 -13.13
C GLY A 403 7.50 -17.43 -11.92
N VAL A 404 7.22 -17.98 -10.73
CA VAL A 404 7.83 -17.54 -9.47
C VAL A 404 9.36 -17.63 -9.51
N ASP A 405 9.88 -18.75 -10.01
CA ASP A 405 11.34 -18.97 -10.11
C ASP A 405 12.02 -17.96 -11.04
N GLY A 406 11.34 -17.62 -12.15
CA GLY A 406 11.82 -16.64 -13.10
C GLY A 406 11.81 -15.21 -12.54
N LEU A 407 10.78 -14.85 -11.77
CA LEU A 407 10.74 -13.58 -11.04
C LEU A 407 11.85 -13.52 -9.98
N GLN A 408 12.06 -14.61 -9.22
CA GLN A 408 13.17 -14.70 -8.27
C GLN A 408 14.54 -14.61 -8.95
N ALA A 409 14.71 -15.20 -10.14
CA ALA A 409 15.94 -15.10 -10.91
C ALA A 409 16.18 -13.66 -11.39
N ALA A 410 15.14 -12.97 -11.86
CA ALA A 410 15.22 -11.57 -12.25
C ALA A 410 15.60 -10.66 -11.07
N ILE A 411 15.00 -10.89 -9.91
CA ILE A 411 15.33 -10.23 -8.63
C ILE A 411 16.80 -10.44 -8.25
N ARG A 412 17.32 -11.66 -8.39
CA ARG A 412 18.72 -11.97 -8.06
C ARG A 412 19.67 -11.24 -9.01
N ALA A 413 19.35 -11.19 -10.30
CA ALA A 413 20.16 -10.52 -11.31
C ALA A 413 20.30 -9.01 -11.07
N THR A 414 19.23 -8.34 -10.60
CA THR A 414 19.28 -6.91 -10.22
C THR A 414 20.04 -6.63 -8.93
N SER A 415 20.25 -7.64 -8.08
CA SER A 415 20.99 -7.52 -6.82
C SER A 415 22.50 -7.70 -6.97
N SER A 416 22.95 -8.24 -8.11
CA SER A 416 24.37 -8.51 -8.43
C SER A 416 25.03 -7.44 -9.30
N ALA A 417 24.27 -6.45 -9.76
CA ALA A 417 24.73 -5.29 -10.53
C ALA A 417 24.82 -4.07 -9.61
#